data_AF-A0AAE4J9U0-F1
#
_entry.id   AF-A0AAE4J9U0-F1
#
_cell.length_a   1.000
_cell.length_b   1.000
_cell.length_c   1.000
_cell.angle_alpha   90.00
_cell.angle_beta   90.00
_cell.angle_gamma   90.00
#
_symmetry.space_group_name_H-M   'P 1'
#
loop_
_entity.id
_entity.type
_entity.pdbx_description
1 polymer ?
#
loop_
_entity_poly.entity_id
_entity_poly.type
_entity_poly.pdbx_seq_one_letter_code
_entity_poly.pdbx_strand_id
1 'polypeptide(L)'
;MTEKDDPTTDDLRAEEFDRAAVGTVLAAGDWAGWDDLLDWLRTEGPGVPELSPGALRGIRQDAERACAMGFPFPHDPDHFYAILRGQHLARSHD
;
A
#
# COMPACT_ATOMS: atom_id res chain seq x y z
N MET A 1 -41.93 4.64 -7.12
CA MET A 1 -40.89 5.53 -7.65
C MET A 1 -39.56 4.86 -7.33
N THR A 2 -38.80 4.52 -8.36
CA THR A 2 -37.55 3.77 -8.30
C THR A 2 -36.49 4.63 -7.64
N GLU A 3 -36.09 4.31 -6.41
CA GLU A 3 -34.90 4.90 -5.80
C GLU A 3 -33.68 4.18 -6.39
N LYS A 4 -32.90 4.95 -7.13
CA LYS A 4 -31.72 4.48 -7.84
C LYS A 4 -30.58 4.29 -6.85
N ASP A 5 -30.03 3.09 -6.88
CA ASP A 5 -28.59 2.79 -6.86
C ASP A 5 -27.66 4.02 -6.76
N ASP A 6 -27.04 4.19 -5.59
CA ASP A 6 -25.81 4.98 -5.41
C ASP A 6 -24.78 4.16 -4.59
N PRO A 7 -24.15 3.11 -5.15
CA PRO A 7 -22.91 2.57 -4.61
C PRO A 7 -21.71 3.41 -5.10
N THR A 8 -21.75 4.74 -4.92
CA THR A 8 -20.67 5.62 -5.38
C THR A 8 -19.93 6.19 -4.19
N THR A 9 -19.06 5.40 -3.54
CA THR A 9 -17.89 5.89 -2.76
C THR A 9 -16.97 4.73 -2.34
N ASP A 10 -17.47 3.50 -2.22
CA ASP A 10 -16.66 2.37 -1.70
C ASP A 10 -15.80 1.67 -2.76
N ASP A 11 -16.02 1.91 -4.05
CA ASP A 11 -15.37 1.18 -5.16
C ASP A 11 -14.00 1.74 -5.59
N LEU A 12 -13.49 2.77 -4.90
CA LEU A 12 -12.16 3.33 -5.15
C LEU A 12 -11.24 3.24 -3.94
N ARG A 13 -11.57 2.40 -2.95
CA ARG A 13 -10.50 1.87 -2.11
C ARG A 13 -9.59 1.10 -3.05
N ALA A 14 -8.35 1.55 -3.20
CA ALA A 14 -7.32 0.77 -3.87
C ALA A 14 -7.46 -0.69 -3.41
N GLU A 15 -7.57 -1.63 -4.35
CA GLU A 15 -7.87 -3.04 -4.07
C GLU A 15 -7.11 -3.45 -2.81
N GLU A 16 -7.83 -3.97 -1.82
CA GLU A 16 -7.23 -4.33 -0.54
C GLU A 16 -6.07 -5.29 -0.81
N PHE A 17 -4.84 -4.81 -0.61
CA PHE A 17 -3.67 -5.65 -0.74
C PHE A 17 -3.50 -6.43 0.56
N ASP A 18 -3.26 -7.72 0.43
CA ASP A 18 -2.97 -8.57 1.58
C ASP A 18 -1.51 -8.46 2.01
N ARG A 19 -1.24 -8.95 3.22
CA ARG A 19 0.12 -9.07 3.77
C ARG A 19 1.06 -9.87 2.86
N ALA A 20 0.54 -10.83 2.09
CA ALA A 20 1.33 -11.58 1.12
C ALA A 20 1.93 -10.66 0.04
N ALA A 21 1.13 -9.73 -0.51
CA ALA A 21 1.59 -8.78 -1.52
C ALA A 21 2.69 -7.86 -0.97
N VAL A 22 2.53 -7.37 0.26
CA VAL A 22 3.60 -6.62 0.96
C VAL A 22 4.87 -7.45 1.11
N GLY A 23 4.75 -8.72 1.49
CA GLY A 23 5.88 -9.64 1.59
C GLY A 23 6.60 -9.81 0.26
N THR A 24 5.85 -9.98 -0.84
CA THR A 24 6.41 -10.07 -2.20
C THR A 24 7.13 -8.79 -2.60
N VAL A 25 6.55 -7.61 -2.33
CA VAL A 25 7.21 -6.32 -2.59
C VAL A 25 8.52 -6.22 -1.81
N LEU A 26 8.50 -6.51 -0.50
CA LEU A 26 9.73 -6.45 0.30
C LEU A 26 10.78 -7.51 -0.09
N ALA A 27 10.35 -8.67 -0.58
CA ALA A 27 11.24 -9.72 -1.04
C ALA A 27 11.84 -9.46 -2.44
N ALA A 28 11.23 -8.55 -3.22
CA ALA A 28 11.69 -8.28 -4.59
C ALA A 28 12.98 -7.46 -4.66
N GLY A 29 13.40 -6.81 -3.56
CA GLY A 29 14.61 -6.00 -3.54
C GLY A 29 15.06 -5.63 -2.13
N ASP A 30 16.32 -5.21 -2.02
CA ASP A 30 16.88 -4.64 -0.78
C ASP A 30 16.68 -3.12 -0.82
N TRP A 31 15.54 -2.67 -0.30
CA TRP A 31 15.12 -1.27 -0.44
C TRP A 31 15.91 -0.36 0.49
N ALA A 32 16.51 0.70 -0.05
CA ALA A 32 17.21 1.69 0.77
C ALA A 32 16.23 2.61 1.54
N GLY A 33 14.97 2.69 1.10
CA GLY A 33 13.93 3.51 1.71
C GLY A 33 12.69 3.64 0.84
N TRP A 34 11.80 4.56 1.21
CA TRP A 34 10.53 4.76 0.50
C TRP A 34 10.71 5.17 -0.96
N ASP A 35 11.65 6.05 -1.29
CA ASP A 35 11.84 6.56 -2.65
C ASP A 35 12.23 5.45 -3.64
N ASP A 36 13.15 4.59 -3.22
CA ASP A 36 13.64 3.43 -3.97
C ASP A 36 12.52 2.40 -4.21
N LEU A 37 11.75 2.07 -3.17
CA LEU A 37 10.57 1.19 -3.30
C LEU A 37 9.48 1.82 -4.20
N LEU A 38 9.25 3.13 -4.10
CA LEU A 38 8.26 3.83 -4.92
C LEU A 38 8.65 3.91 -6.39
N ASP A 39 9.94 4.05 -6.70
CA ASP A 39 10.45 3.94 -8.06
C ASP A 39 10.18 2.55 -8.63
N TRP A 40 10.59 1.50 -7.89
CA TRP A 40 10.37 0.12 -8.30
C TRP A 40 8.88 -0.22 -8.52
N LEU A 41 7.98 0.24 -7.64
CA LEU A 41 6.54 0.04 -7.80
C LEU A 41 5.97 0.66 -9.08
N ARG A 42 6.64 1.69 -9.63
CA ARG A 42 6.22 2.36 -10.88
C ARG A 42 6.82 1.71 -12.12
N THR A 43 8.01 1.16 -12.02
CA THR A 43 8.79 0.64 -13.16
C THR A 43 8.64 -0.88 -13.29
N GLU A 44 9.03 -1.62 -12.26
CA GLU A 44 9.19 -3.07 -12.28
C GLU A 44 8.00 -3.81 -11.64
N GLY A 45 7.36 -3.22 -10.64
CA GLY A 45 6.22 -3.79 -9.91
C GLY A 45 5.12 -4.37 -10.82
N PRO A 46 4.67 -3.67 -11.88
CA PRO A 46 3.67 -4.18 -12.82
C PRO A 46 4.08 -5.44 -13.58
N GLY A 47 5.37 -5.77 -13.62
CA GLY A 47 5.91 -7.00 -14.21
C GLY A 47 5.88 -8.20 -13.27
N VAL A 48 5.55 -8.03 -11.98
CA VAL A 48 5.54 -9.12 -10.99
C VAL A 48 4.20 -9.87 -11.06
N PRO A 49 4.19 -11.16 -11.44
CA PRO A 49 2.95 -11.92 -11.64
C PRO A 49 2.19 -12.20 -10.34
N GLU A 50 2.88 -12.15 -9.20
CA GLU A 50 2.30 -12.35 -7.87
C GLU A 50 1.59 -11.10 -7.33
N LEU A 51 1.74 -9.94 -8.00
CA LEU A 51 1.19 -8.67 -7.56
C LEU A 51 0.08 -8.22 -8.51
N SER A 52 -1.14 -8.14 -7.98
CA SER A 52 -2.26 -7.57 -8.71
C SER A 52 -2.07 -6.07 -8.94
N PRO A 53 -2.57 -5.51 -10.07
CA PRO A 53 -2.43 -4.09 -10.38
C PRO A 53 -3.07 -3.17 -9.34
N GLY A 54 -4.18 -3.56 -8.72
CA GLY A 54 -4.75 -2.78 -7.61
C GLY A 54 -3.95 -2.87 -6.32
N ALA A 55 -3.35 -4.04 -6.03
CA ALA A 55 -2.46 -4.18 -4.89
C ALA A 55 -1.23 -3.26 -5.01
N LEU A 56 -0.60 -3.23 -6.19
CA LEU A 56 0.47 -2.29 -6.50
C LEU A 56 0.03 -0.83 -6.32
N ARG A 57 -1.17 -0.48 -6.81
CA ARG A 57 -1.71 0.87 -6.67
C ARG A 57 -1.94 1.24 -5.21
N GLY A 58 -2.50 0.35 -4.41
CA GLY A 58 -2.77 0.58 -2.99
C GLY A 58 -1.48 0.70 -2.18
N ILE A 59 -0.56 -0.25 -2.34
CA ILE A 59 0.75 -0.20 -1.70
C ILE A 59 1.47 1.10 -2.05
N ARG A 60 1.45 1.52 -3.32
CA ARG A 60 2.07 2.78 -3.75
C ARG A 60 1.42 3.99 -3.06
N GLN A 61 0.10 4.10 -3.08
CA GLN A 61 -0.60 5.24 -2.46
C GLN A 61 -0.30 5.35 -0.96
N ASP A 62 -0.34 4.22 -0.25
CA ASP A 62 -0.06 4.21 1.19
C ASP A 62 1.43 4.44 1.50
N ALA A 63 2.34 3.96 0.65
CA ALA A 63 3.78 4.22 0.78
C ALA A 63 4.12 5.70 0.49
N GLU A 64 3.50 6.31 -0.53
CA GLU A 64 3.61 7.75 -0.82
C GLU A 64 3.14 8.56 0.39
N ARG A 65 2.04 8.14 1.02
CA ARG A 65 1.52 8.77 2.24
C ARG A 65 2.48 8.61 3.43
N ALA A 66 3.01 7.42 3.68
CA ALA A 66 3.96 7.16 4.76
C ALA A 66 5.25 7.98 4.59
N CYS A 67 5.76 8.05 3.36
CA CYS A 67 6.89 8.89 2.99
C CYS A 67 6.61 10.38 3.23
N ALA A 68 5.45 10.88 2.79
CA ALA A 68 5.06 12.28 2.99
C ALA A 68 4.85 12.63 4.48
N MET A 69 4.43 11.67 5.30
CA MET A 69 4.30 11.82 6.75
C MET A 69 5.63 11.67 7.50
N GLY A 70 6.74 11.34 6.82
CA GLY A 70 8.05 11.20 7.42
C GLY A 70 8.22 9.93 8.27
N PHE A 71 7.42 8.89 8.03
CA PHE A 71 7.61 7.61 8.71
C PHE A 71 8.94 6.97 8.30
N PRO A 72 9.69 6.35 9.23
CA PRO A 72 10.87 5.58 8.88
C PRO A 72 10.47 4.37 8.02
N PHE A 73 11.32 4.03 7.06
CA PHE A 73 11.11 2.85 6.21
C PHE A 73 11.29 1.57 7.03
N PRO A 74 10.29 0.68 7.10
CA PRO A 74 10.42 -0.60 7.78
C PRO A 74 10.92 -1.69 6.82
N HIS A 75 11.91 -2.46 7.26
CA HIS A 75 12.36 -3.66 6.53
C HIS A 75 11.59 -4.93 6.94
N ASP A 76 10.78 -4.85 7.98
CA ASP A 76 9.94 -5.96 8.44
C ASP A 76 8.56 -5.92 7.73
N PRO A 77 8.08 -7.06 7.19
CA PRO A 77 6.82 -7.10 6.45
C PRO A 77 5.56 -6.90 7.30
N ASP A 78 5.57 -7.27 8.59
CA ASP A 78 4.45 -6.97 9.49
C ASP A 78 4.36 -5.46 9.72
N HIS A 79 5.50 -4.85 10.04
CA HIS A 79 5.59 -3.43 10.31
C HIS A 79 5.30 -2.58 9.08
N PHE A 80 5.78 -2.99 7.90
CA PHE A 80 5.44 -2.36 6.63
C PHE A 80 3.94 -2.43 6.36
N TYR A 81 3.33 -3.60 6.49
CA TYR A 81 1.88 -3.76 6.32
C TYR A 81 1.09 -2.90 7.32
N ALA A 82 1.52 -2.82 8.58
CA ALA A 82 0.89 -2.01 9.62
C ALA A 82 0.98 -0.50 9.32
N ILE A 83 2.13 -0.02 8.84
CA ILE A 83 2.33 1.37 8.42
C ILE A 83 1.43 1.70 7.23
N LEU A 84 1.41 0.85 6.21
CA LEU A 84 0.59 1.07 5.02
C LEU A 84 -0.91 1.09 5.34
N ARG A 85 -1.40 0.18 6.17
CA ARG A 85 -2.80 0.16 6.60
C ARG A 85 -3.18 1.33 7.53
N GLY A 86 -2.24 2.21 7.86
CA GLY A 86 -2.47 3.30 8.81
C GLY A 86 -2.80 2.81 10.22
N GLN A 87 -2.53 1.54 10.55
CA GLN A 87 -2.81 0.96 11.86
C GLN A 87 -1.93 1.59 12.96
N HIS A 88 -0.86 2.29 12.57
CA HIS A 88 -0.06 3.12 13.48
C HIS A 88 -0.82 4.37 13.98
N LEU A 89 -1.88 4.82 13.30
CA LEU A 89 -2.64 6.03 13.66
C LEU A 89 -3.80 5.76 14.63
N ALA A 90 -4.21 4.51 14.84
CA ALA A 90 -5.39 4.16 15.62
C ALA A 90 -5.21 4.27 17.16
N ARG A 91 -4.05 4.73 17.64
CA ARG A 91 -3.74 4.86 19.08
C ARG A 91 -3.52 6.30 19.57
N SER A 92 -4.05 7.29 18.86
CA SER A 92 -3.95 8.70 19.28
C SER A 92 -5.27 9.48 19.17
N HIS A 93 -6.42 8.79 19.25
CA HIS A 93 -7.68 9.46 19.55
C HIS A 93 -8.12 9.02 20.96
N ASP A 94 -7.86 9.92 21.90
CA ASP A 94 -8.28 9.95 23.31
C ASP A 94 -9.80 9.83 23.46
#